data_AF-A0A9D7YMZ2-F1
#
_entry.id   AF-A0A9D7YMZ2-F1
#
_cell.length_a   1.000
_cell.length_b   1.000
_cell.length_c   1.000
_cell.angle_alpha   90.00
_cell.angle_beta   90.00
_cell.angle_gamma   90.00
#
_symmetry.space_group_name_H-M   'P 1'
#
loop_
_entity.id
_entity.type
_entity.pdbx_description
1 polymer ?
#
loop_
_entity_poly.entity_id
_entity_poly.type
_entity_poly.pdbx_seq_one_letter_code
_entity_poly.pdbx_strand_id
1 'polypeptide(L)'
;MPFFWVLVTVPILLVMQRWIHQHLHGIAFLLMSQPGRAVVLYAIILLPGVFLHEASHWLAATLLGVRTGTFSVIPRQQPDGSIQLGYVEYYKSRSLDPLRESIIGGAPLIAGTAVILLISYHIFNYPALAALVQTGEIRALTIALEQLLQTPDFFLWLYLIFAVATAMMPSQSDRRAWPAFAIALLTFALILSVLGLFHVVAATLARPAAVMFGYLGLAFSLAIGVNIFFMVVISFLEWLLSRLKGVSVLYNQAPEA
;
A
#
# COMPACT_ATOMS: atom_id res chain seq x y z
N MET A 1 7.22 -19.34 -7.90
CA MET A 1 8.28 -18.31 -7.88
C MET A 1 7.70 -17.02 -7.31
N PRO A 2 8.00 -16.66 -6.05
CA PRO A 2 7.36 -15.55 -5.32
C PRO A 2 7.49 -14.19 -6.02
N PHE A 3 8.57 -13.99 -6.78
CA PHE A 3 8.79 -12.79 -7.58
C PHE A 3 7.65 -12.51 -8.58
N PHE A 4 7.23 -13.49 -9.38
CA PHE A 4 6.16 -13.30 -10.37
C PHE A 4 4.83 -12.98 -9.69
N TRP A 5 4.57 -13.55 -8.52
CA TRP A 5 3.37 -13.24 -7.77
C TRP A 5 3.34 -11.78 -7.30
N VAL A 6 4.47 -11.28 -6.80
CA VAL A 6 4.61 -9.84 -6.46
C VAL A 6 4.42 -8.95 -7.69
N LEU A 7 5.00 -9.33 -8.84
CA LEU A 7 4.84 -8.61 -10.10
C LEU A 7 3.37 -8.46 -10.52
N VAL A 8 2.56 -9.51 -10.33
CA VAL A 8 1.12 -9.53 -10.67
C VAL A 8 0.28 -8.79 -9.62
N THR A 9 0.61 -8.89 -8.35
CA THR A 9 -0.19 -8.31 -7.27
C THR A 9 -0.03 -6.78 -7.14
N VAL A 10 1.13 -6.22 -7.48
CA VAL A 10 1.36 -4.77 -7.50
C VAL A 10 0.36 -4.01 -8.40
N PRO A 11 0.18 -4.34 -9.69
CA PRO A 11 -0.78 -3.62 -10.54
C PRO A 11 -2.23 -3.81 -10.06
N ILE A 12 -2.57 -4.99 -9.52
CA ILE A 12 -3.89 -5.21 -8.91
C ILE A 12 -4.12 -4.25 -7.75
N LEU A 13 -3.17 -4.17 -6.81
CA LEU A 13 -3.24 -3.25 -5.67
C LEU A 13 -3.32 -1.78 -6.11
N LEU A 14 -2.59 -1.38 -7.16
CA LEU A 14 -2.68 -0.02 -7.71
C LEU A 14 -4.07 0.30 -8.27
N VAL A 15 -4.70 -0.66 -8.97
CA VAL A 15 -6.07 -0.49 -9.49
C VAL A 15 -7.07 -0.41 -8.35
N MET A 16 -6.99 -1.33 -7.39
CA MET A 16 -7.86 -1.35 -6.22
C MET A 16 -7.73 -0.08 -5.40
N GLN A 17 -6.51 0.40 -5.17
CA GLN A 17 -6.25 1.66 -4.47
C GLN A 17 -6.95 2.84 -5.16
N ARG A 18 -6.81 3.00 -6.48
CA ARG A 18 -7.45 4.08 -7.23
C ARG A 18 -8.97 4.03 -7.10
N TRP A 19 -9.54 2.83 -7.24
CA TRP A 19 -10.97 2.59 -7.06
C TRP A 19 -11.40 2.97 -5.63
N ILE A 20 -10.71 2.49 -4.61
CA ILE A 20 -11.03 2.76 -3.20
C ILE A 20 -10.98 4.26 -2.93
N HIS A 21 -9.95 4.98 -3.37
CA HIS A 21 -9.87 6.43 -3.17
C HIS A 21 -11.02 7.19 -3.84
N GLN A 22 -11.36 6.84 -5.08
CA GLN A 22 -12.47 7.46 -5.81
C GLN A 22 -13.80 7.24 -5.10
N HIS A 23 -14.13 5.99 -4.80
CA HIS A 23 -15.43 5.63 -4.23
C HIS A 23 -15.56 6.07 -2.76
N LEU A 24 -14.48 6.01 -1.97
CA LEU A 24 -14.49 6.51 -0.60
C LEU A 24 -14.65 8.04 -0.55
N HIS A 25 -14.02 8.77 -1.48
CA HIS A 25 -14.24 10.20 -1.62
C HIS A 25 -15.67 10.50 -2.08
N GLY A 26 -16.22 9.71 -3.02
CA GLY A 26 -17.61 9.79 -3.48
C GLY A 26 -18.62 9.63 -2.35
N ILE A 27 -18.45 8.61 -1.51
CA ILE A 27 -19.26 8.40 -0.29
C ILE A 27 -19.12 9.60 0.65
N ALA A 28 -17.91 10.08 0.89
CA ALA A 28 -17.69 11.23 1.77
C ALA A 28 -18.37 12.50 1.23
N PHE A 29 -18.37 12.70 -0.09
CA PHE A 29 -19.07 13.78 -0.75
C PHE A 29 -20.60 13.62 -0.65
N LEU A 30 -21.11 12.41 -0.89
CA LEU A 30 -22.52 12.09 -0.70
C LEU A 30 -22.97 12.38 0.73
N LEU A 31 -22.17 12.05 1.74
CA LEU A 31 -22.52 12.30 3.14
C LEU A 31 -22.49 13.78 3.51
N MET A 32 -21.41 14.48 3.14
CA MET A 32 -21.13 15.84 3.63
C MET A 32 -21.73 16.95 2.76
N SER A 33 -22.01 16.68 1.49
CA SER A 33 -22.53 17.64 0.49
C SER A 33 -21.72 18.94 0.37
N GLN A 34 -20.49 18.96 0.89
CA GLN A 34 -19.54 20.07 0.85
C GLN A 34 -18.13 19.50 0.59
N PRO A 35 -17.43 19.95 -0.49
CA PRO A 35 -16.13 19.39 -0.89
C PRO A 35 -15.09 19.38 0.24
N GLY A 36 -14.98 20.46 1.01
CA GLY A 36 -13.98 20.56 2.10
C GLY A 36 -14.22 19.54 3.21
N ARG A 37 -15.48 19.36 3.65
CA ARG A 37 -15.84 18.39 4.71
C ARG A 37 -15.72 16.95 4.24
N ALA A 38 -16.03 16.69 2.96
CA ALA A 38 -15.85 15.38 2.35
C ALA A 38 -14.38 14.94 2.37
N VAL A 39 -13.47 15.87 2.02
CA VAL A 39 -12.01 15.62 2.09
C VAL A 39 -11.57 15.27 3.51
N VAL A 40 -12.08 15.98 4.53
CA VAL A 40 -11.75 15.69 5.94
C VAL A 40 -12.23 14.29 6.37
N LEU A 41 -13.48 13.93 6.06
CA LEU A 41 -14.01 12.61 6.42
C LEU A 41 -13.20 11.48 5.75
N TYR A 42 -12.92 11.64 4.46
CA TYR A 42 -12.09 10.74 3.68
C TYR A 42 -10.67 10.59 4.28
N ALA A 43 -10.05 11.70 4.65
CA ALA A 43 -8.72 11.69 5.26
C ALA A 43 -8.69 11.03 6.63
N ILE A 44 -9.72 11.22 7.47
CA ILE A 44 -9.82 10.57 8.79
C ILE A 44 -9.86 9.04 8.65
N ILE A 45 -10.58 8.51 7.66
CA ILE A 45 -10.69 7.06 7.41
C ILE A 45 -9.35 6.45 6.99
N LEU A 46 -8.53 7.18 6.23
CA LEU A 46 -7.22 6.69 5.78
C LEU A 46 -6.06 7.16 6.65
N LEU A 47 -6.34 7.94 7.70
CA LEU A 47 -5.35 8.58 8.56
C LEU A 47 -4.26 7.63 9.08
N PRO A 48 -4.57 6.45 9.65
CA PRO A 48 -3.50 5.58 10.18
C PRO A 48 -2.56 5.10 9.07
N GLY A 49 -3.09 4.83 7.87
CA GLY A 49 -2.30 4.44 6.71
C GLY A 49 -1.43 5.57 6.19
N VAL A 50 -2.01 6.77 6.03
CA VAL A 50 -1.27 7.96 5.56
C VAL A 50 -0.20 8.36 6.57
N PHE A 51 -0.51 8.31 7.87
CA PHE A 51 0.47 8.58 8.92
C PHE A 51 1.65 7.61 8.83
N LEU A 52 1.39 6.30 8.71
CA LEU A 52 2.44 5.30 8.55
C LEU A 52 3.26 5.57 7.28
N HIS A 53 2.61 5.91 6.17
CA HIS A 53 3.26 6.21 4.90
C HIS A 53 4.27 7.37 5.05
N GLU A 54 3.79 8.51 5.53
CA GLU A 54 4.62 9.72 5.69
C GLU A 54 5.70 9.52 6.76
N ALA A 55 5.39 8.85 7.86
CA ALA A 55 6.36 8.53 8.90
C ALA A 55 7.49 7.62 8.36
N SER A 56 7.18 6.74 7.42
CA SER A 56 8.16 5.86 6.78
C SER A 56 9.13 6.65 5.90
N HIS A 57 8.63 7.61 5.12
CA HIS A 57 9.49 8.54 4.38
C HIS A 57 10.41 9.32 5.31
N TRP A 58 9.84 9.91 6.37
CA TRP A 58 10.59 10.70 7.34
C TRP A 58 11.68 9.87 8.03
N LEU A 59 11.34 8.67 8.50
CA LEU A 59 12.28 7.75 9.16
C LEU A 59 13.40 7.34 8.20
N ALA A 60 13.07 6.93 6.97
CA ALA A 60 14.05 6.53 5.98
C ALA A 60 14.98 7.68 5.60
N ALA A 61 14.44 8.89 5.40
CA ALA A 61 15.23 10.09 5.11
C ALA A 61 16.19 10.40 6.27
N THR A 62 15.70 10.34 7.51
CA THR A 62 16.50 10.59 8.71
C THR A 62 17.64 9.58 8.86
N LEU A 63 17.36 8.28 8.69
CA LEU A 63 18.36 7.21 8.77
C LEU A 63 19.42 7.33 7.66
N LEU A 64 19.06 7.84 6.49
CA LEU A 64 19.98 8.08 5.38
C LEU A 64 20.69 9.44 5.43
N GLY A 65 20.50 10.20 6.53
CA GLY A 65 21.13 11.50 6.76
C GLY A 65 20.63 12.61 5.84
N VAL A 66 19.40 12.48 5.32
CA VAL A 66 18.76 13.48 4.45
C VAL A 66 17.98 14.46 5.33
N ARG A 67 18.13 15.76 5.06
CA ARG A 67 17.41 16.82 5.80
C ARG A 67 15.91 16.72 5.52
N THR A 68 15.13 16.42 6.56
CA THR A 68 13.67 16.43 6.52
C THR A 68 13.14 17.83 6.78
N GLY A 69 12.11 18.22 6.03
CA GLY A 69 11.37 19.47 6.18
C GLY A 69 10.03 19.23 6.89
N THR A 70 8.97 19.83 6.38
CA THR A 70 7.64 19.78 7.01
C THR A 70 6.93 18.46 6.79
N PHE A 71 6.34 17.92 7.86
CA PHE A 71 5.45 16.76 7.87
C PHE A 71 4.00 17.25 8.05
N SER A 72 3.09 16.84 7.17
CA SER A 72 1.67 17.19 7.26
C SER A 72 0.79 16.03 6.82
N VAL A 73 -0.25 15.74 7.61
CA VAL A 73 -1.30 14.76 7.30
C VAL A 73 -2.64 15.44 7.04
N ILE A 74 -2.62 16.78 6.90
CA ILE A 74 -3.82 17.56 6.59
C ILE A 74 -4.00 17.55 5.07
N PRO A 75 -5.16 17.09 4.58
CA PRO A 75 -5.40 17.00 3.16
C PRO A 75 -5.55 18.39 2.52
N ARG A 76 -5.05 18.54 1.29
CA ARG A 76 -5.17 19.75 0.48
C ARG A 76 -5.67 19.40 -0.91
N GLN A 77 -6.62 20.18 -1.42
CA GLN A 77 -6.98 20.14 -2.83
C GLN A 77 -5.93 20.91 -3.63
N GLN A 78 -5.39 20.29 -4.66
CA GLN A 78 -4.44 20.90 -5.57
C GLN A 78 -5.18 21.67 -6.68
N PRO A 79 -4.51 22.64 -7.35
CA PRO A 79 -5.10 23.42 -8.44
C PRO A 79 -5.58 22.59 -9.63
N ASP A 80 -5.03 21.39 -9.81
CA ASP A 80 -5.39 20.42 -10.85
C ASP A 80 -6.62 19.56 -10.50
N GLY A 81 -7.22 19.79 -9.33
CA GLY A 81 -8.37 19.02 -8.81
C GLY A 81 -7.97 17.71 -8.12
N SER A 82 -6.68 17.37 -8.05
CA SER A 82 -6.21 16.22 -7.29
C SER A 82 -6.26 16.48 -5.78
N ILE A 83 -6.44 15.43 -4.98
CA ILE A 83 -6.45 15.52 -3.52
C ILE A 83 -5.13 14.96 -3.00
N GLN A 84 -4.33 15.82 -2.37
CA GLN A 84 -3.16 15.40 -1.61
C GLN A 84 -3.60 15.10 -0.18
N LEU A 85 -3.46 13.85 0.26
CA LEU A 85 -3.89 13.41 1.60
C LEU A 85 -2.91 13.79 2.71
N GLY A 86 -1.62 13.76 2.39
CA GLY A 86 -0.51 14.07 3.27
C GLY A 86 0.71 14.39 2.43
N TYR A 87 1.73 14.95 3.09
CA TYR A 87 3.03 15.14 2.49
C TYR A 87 4.12 15.23 3.55
N VAL A 88 5.28 14.67 3.21
CA VAL A 88 6.56 14.96 3.85
C VAL A 88 7.46 15.63 2.85
N GLU A 89 7.80 16.88 3.13
CA GLU A 89 8.89 17.53 2.43
C GLU A 89 10.21 16.99 2.98
N TYR A 90 11.03 16.42 2.11
CA TYR A 90 12.46 16.26 2.39
C TYR A 90 13.22 17.15 1.42
N TYR A 91 14.20 17.89 1.94
CA TYR A 91 14.97 18.80 1.12
C TYR A 91 15.79 17.98 0.13
N LYS A 92 15.38 18.03 -1.13
CA LYS A 92 16.15 17.55 -2.27
C LYS A 92 17.40 18.41 -2.37
N SER A 93 18.43 18.09 -1.58
CA SER A 93 19.75 18.63 -1.85
C SER A 93 20.15 18.23 -3.27
N ARG A 94 20.92 19.08 -3.94
CA ARG A 94 21.48 18.83 -5.28
C ARG A 94 22.33 17.55 -5.36
N SER A 95 22.61 16.94 -4.21
CA SER A 95 23.40 15.72 -3.96
C SER A 95 22.59 14.50 -3.50
N LEU A 96 21.27 14.46 -3.70
CA LEU A 96 20.50 13.26 -3.37
C LEU A 96 20.73 12.17 -4.43
N ASP A 97 21.54 11.16 -4.10
CA ASP A 97 21.83 10.05 -5.01
C ASP A 97 20.57 9.22 -5.32
N PRO A 98 20.39 8.70 -6.56
CA PRO A 98 19.21 7.92 -6.95
C PRO A 98 18.91 6.71 -6.06
N LEU A 99 19.95 6.12 -5.44
CA LEU A 99 19.82 5.03 -4.48
C LEU A 99 19.07 5.48 -3.22
N ARG A 100 19.49 6.60 -2.62
CA ARG A 100 18.87 7.12 -1.39
C ARG A 100 17.44 7.56 -1.66
N GLU A 101 17.21 8.26 -2.77
CA GLU A 101 15.86 8.67 -3.18
C GLU A 101 14.95 7.46 -3.43
N SER A 102 15.46 6.37 -4.03
CA SER A 102 14.68 5.16 -4.26
C SER A 102 14.34 4.41 -2.96
N ILE A 103 15.27 4.36 -2.00
CA ILE A 103 15.04 3.75 -0.68
C ILE A 103 13.98 4.54 0.09
N ILE A 104 14.08 5.87 0.10
CA ILE A 104 13.08 6.75 0.74
C ILE A 104 11.72 6.53 0.08
N GLY A 105 11.67 6.53 -1.26
CA GLY A 105 10.44 6.28 -2.02
C GLY A 105 9.81 4.90 -1.77
N GLY A 106 10.63 3.88 -1.52
CA GLY A 106 10.16 2.52 -1.20
C GLY A 106 9.81 2.30 0.28
N ALA A 107 10.15 3.22 1.18
CA ALA A 107 10.00 3.03 2.61
C ALA A 107 8.55 2.77 3.06
N PRO A 108 7.52 3.51 2.56
CA PRO A 108 6.13 3.23 2.91
C PRO A 108 5.67 1.82 2.55
N LEU A 109 6.11 1.31 1.39
CA LEU A 109 5.77 -0.04 0.95
C LEU A 109 6.38 -1.09 1.89
N ILE A 110 7.63 -0.90 2.30
CA ILE A 110 8.33 -1.80 3.23
C ILE A 110 7.65 -1.78 4.61
N ALA A 111 7.40 -0.59 5.14
CA ALA A 111 6.77 -0.43 6.45
C ALA A 111 5.32 -0.95 6.46
N GLY A 112 4.53 -0.64 5.43
CA GLY A 112 3.17 -1.14 5.28
C GLY A 112 3.13 -2.66 5.17
N THR A 113 4.03 -3.25 4.38
CA THR A 113 4.21 -4.71 4.31
C THR A 113 4.51 -5.29 5.68
N ALA A 114 5.46 -4.70 6.42
CA ALA A 114 5.82 -5.17 7.75
C ALA A 114 4.64 -5.11 8.73
N VAL A 115 3.88 -4.02 8.75
CA VAL A 115 2.69 -3.88 9.60
C VAL A 115 1.61 -4.92 9.26
N ILE A 116 1.33 -5.14 7.97
CA ILE A 116 0.37 -6.16 7.53
C ILE A 116 0.82 -7.55 7.99
N LEU A 117 2.10 -7.88 7.81
CA LEU A 117 2.65 -9.17 8.24
C LEU A 117 2.59 -9.35 9.76
N LEU A 118 2.90 -8.31 10.53
CA LEU A 118 2.82 -8.33 12.00
C LEU A 118 1.39 -8.59 12.48
N ILE A 119 0.40 -7.88 11.94
CA ILE A 119 -1.02 -8.10 12.28
C ILE A 119 -1.42 -9.53 11.89
N SER A 120 -1.06 -9.95 10.68
CA SER A 120 -1.46 -11.26 10.16
C SER A 120 -0.85 -12.42 10.94
N TYR A 121 0.40 -12.28 11.38
CA TYR A 121 1.10 -13.31 12.15
C TYR A 121 0.66 -13.33 13.61
N HIS A 122 0.64 -12.17 14.27
CA HIS A 122 0.43 -12.10 15.72
C HIS A 122 -1.04 -12.03 16.14
N ILE A 123 -1.91 -11.43 15.31
CA ILE A 123 -3.32 -11.24 15.65
C ILE A 123 -4.17 -12.32 14.99
N PHE A 124 -3.97 -12.56 13.70
CA PHE A 124 -4.81 -13.50 12.92
C PHE A 124 -4.27 -14.91 12.83
N ASN A 125 -3.10 -15.19 13.42
CA ASN A 125 -2.45 -16.50 13.38
C ASN A 125 -2.46 -17.14 11.98
N TYR A 126 -2.13 -16.32 10.96
CA TYR A 126 -2.13 -16.73 9.56
C TYR A 126 -1.37 -18.05 9.28
N PRO A 127 -0.22 -18.36 9.92
CA PRO A 127 0.46 -19.63 9.68
C PRO A 127 -0.40 -20.86 9.96
N ALA A 128 -1.20 -20.84 11.03
CA ALA A 128 -2.11 -21.93 11.36
C ALA A 128 -3.24 -22.03 10.31
N LEU A 129 -3.81 -20.88 9.92
CA LEU A 129 -4.84 -20.79 8.88
C LEU A 129 -4.33 -21.30 7.53
N ALA A 130 -3.11 -20.93 7.14
CA ALA A 130 -2.48 -21.36 5.90
C ALA A 130 -2.17 -22.87 5.90
N ALA A 131 -1.78 -23.45 7.04
CA ALA A 131 -1.58 -24.89 7.16
C ALA A 131 -2.91 -25.66 7.00
N LEU A 132 -4.00 -25.16 7.57
CA LEU A 132 -5.33 -25.76 7.44
C LEU A 132 -5.89 -25.68 6.01
N VAL A 133 -5.59 -24.61 5.26
CA VAL A 133 -5.95 -24.54 3.84
C VAL A 133 -5.29 -25.66 3.03
N GLN A 134 -4.06 -26.05 3.39
CA GLN A 134 -3.33 -27.11 2.69
C GLN A 134 -3.87 -28.51 2.97
N THR A 135 -4.51 -28.74 4.11
CA THR A 135 -5.13 -30.03 4.42
C THR A 135 -6.44 -30.25 3.66
N GLY A 136 -7.08 -29.18 3.18
CA GLY A 136 -8.36 -29.24 2.47
C GLY A 136 -9.56 -29.62 3.34
N GLU A 137 -9.37 -29.70 4.66
CA GLU A 137 -10.42 -30.08 5.59
C GLU A 137 -11.38 -28.91 5.86
N ILE A 138 -12.53 -28.93 5.18
CA ILE A 138 -13.54 -27.85 5.26
C ILE A 138 -13.97 -27.58 6.70
N ARG A 139 -14.18 -28.63 7.52
CA ARG A 139 -14.61 -28.48 8.91
C ARG A 139 -13.57 -27.77 9.77
N ALA A 140 -12.29 -28.08 9.58
CA ALA A 140 -11.21 -27.43 10.31
C ALA A 140 -11.08 -25.96 9.87
N LEU A 141 -11.26 -25.69 8.57
CA LEU A 141 -11.29 -24.33 8.04
C LEU A 141 -12.44 -23.49 8.59
N THR A 142 -13.66 -24.05 8.67
CA THR A 142 -14.82 -23.32 9.23
C THR A 142 -14.62 -22.98 10.70
N ILE A 143 -14.07 -23.90 11.50
CA ILE A 143 -13.76 -23.64 12.91
C ILE A 143 -12.69 -22.55 13.05
N ALA A 144 -11.64 -22.60 12.22
CA ALA A 144 -10.59 -21.57 12.24
C ALA A 144 -11.11 -20.20 11.82
N LEU A 145 -12.06 -20.12 10.88
CA LEU A 145 -12.71 -18.88 10.49
C LEU A 145 -13.61 -18.33 11.61
N GLU A 146 -14.35 -19.18 12.32
CA GLU A 146 -15.12 -18.77 13.50
C GLU A 146 -14.22 -18.20 14.59
N GLN A 147 -13.09 -18.87 14.88
CA GLN A 147 -12.10 -18.39 15.84
C GLN A 147 -11.48 -17.06 15.40
N LEU A 148 -11.19 -16.91 14.11
CA LEU A 148 -10.67 -15.66 13.56
C LEU A 148 -11.65 -14.50 13.80
N LEU A 149 -12.94 -14.70 13.54
CA LEU A 149 -13.99 -13.69 13.76
C LEU A 149 -14.22 -13.39 15.25
N GLN A 150 -13.87 -14.31 16.15
CA GLN A 150 -13.91 -14.13 17.60
C GLN A 150 -12.67 -13.42 18.17
N THR A 151 -11.67 -13.09 17.33
CA THR A 151 -10.48 -12.36 17.76
C THR A 151 -10.88 -10.99 18.35
N PRO A 152 -10.36 -10.61 19.53
CA PRO A 152 -10.60 -9.28 20.09
C PRO A 152 -10.25 -8.19 19.07
N ASP A 153 -11.15 -7.20 18.94
CA ASP A 153 -10.99 -6.07 18.02
C ASP A 153 -10.77 -6.47 16.55
N PHE A 154 -11.29 -7.64 16.12
CA PHE A 154 -11.14 -8.16 14.76
C PHE A 154 -11.37 -7.10 13.67
N PHE A 155 -12.48 -6.35 13.75
CA PHE A 155 -12.81 -5.32 12.77
C PHE A 155 -11.85 -4.13 12.79
N LEU A 156 -11.26 -3.78 13.94
CA LEU A 156 -10.25 -2.72 14.04
C LEU A 156 -8.97 -3.15 13.32
N TRP A 157 -8.50 -4.38 13.55
CA TRP A 157 -7.33 -4.92 12.87
C TRP A 157 -7.55 -5.07 11.36
N LEU A 158 -8.75 -5.52 10.96
CA LEU A 158 -9.15 -5.60 9.56
C LEU A 158 -9.14 -4.21 8.90
N TYR A 159 -9.69 -3.20 9.59
CA TYR A 159 -9.65 -1.80 9.16
C TYR A 159 -8.22 -1.26 9.07
N LEU A 160 -7.34 -1.56 10.03
CA LEU A 160 -5.95 -1.12 9.99
C LEU A 160 -5.20 -1.72 8.79
N ILE A 161 -5.40 -3.01 8.49
CA ILE A 161 -4.84 -3.62 7.26
C ILE A 161 -5.37 -2.89 6.03
N PHE A 162 -6.67 -2.61 5.96
CA PHE A 162 -7.27 -1.87 4.83
C PHE A 162 -6.66 -0.47 4.66
N ALA A 163 -6.58 0.31 5.74
CA ALA A 163 -6.06 1.67 5.70
C ALA A 163 -4.58 1.69 5.32
N VAL A 164 -3.77 0.78 5.89
CA VAL A 164 -2.36 0.63 5.54
C VAL A 164 -2.19 0.15 4.10
N ALA A 165 -2.94 -0.87 3.68
CA ALA A 165 -2.85 -1.43 2.33
C ALA A 165 -3.20 -0.40 1.25
N THR A 166 -4.21 0.42 1.52
CA THR A 166 -4.64 1.49 0.61
C THR A 166 -3.61 2.62 0.54
N ALA A 167 -2.95 2.95 1.65
CA ALA A 167 -2.01 4.07 1.71
C ALA A 167 -0.55 3.70 1.37
N MET A 168 -0.11 2.45 1.56
CA MET A 168 1.31 2.06 1.44
C MET A 168 1.86 2.06 0.01
N MET A 169 0.96 2.08 -0.98
CA MET A 169 1.35 1.99 -2.38
C MET A 169 2.02 3.28 -2.85
N PRO A 170 3.16 3.19 -3.55
CA PRO A 170 3.99 4.35 -3.86
C PRO A 170 3.36 5.21 -4.95
N SER A 171 3.34 6.52 -4.71
CA SER A 171 2.83 7.54 -5.62
C SER A 171 3.77 7.78 -6.81
N GLN A 172 3.47 8.78 -7.64
CA GLN A 172 4.35 9.18 -8.73
C GLN A 172 5.64 9.85 -8.22
N SER A 173 5.55 10.65 -7.15
CA SER A 173 6.73 11.28 -6.56
C SER A 173 7.67 10.25 -5.95
N ASP A 174 7.12 9.19 -5.34
CA ASP A 174 7.91 8.20 -4.59
C ASP A 174 8.72 7.30 -5.52
N ARG A 175 8.19 7.04 -6.72
CA ARG A 175 8.84 6.20 -7.73
C ARG A 175 9.74 6.98 -8.68
N ARG A 176 9.87 8.29 -8.53
CA ARG A 176 10.59 9.16 -9.48
C ARG A 176 12.03 8.70 -9.72
N ALA A 177 12.74 8.26 -8.67
CA ALA A 177 14.13 7.82 -8.77
C ALA A 177 14.30 6.35 -9.20
N TRP A 178 13.22 5.55 -9.19
CA TRP A 178 13.31 4.12 -9.45
C TRP A 178 13.80 3.77 -10.86
N PRO A 179 13.44 4.49 -11.94
CA PRO A 179 14.01 4.23 -13.26
C PRO A 179 15.53 4.40 -13.29
N ALA A 180 16.06 5.47 -12.66
CA ALA A 180 17.49 5.71 -12.60
C ALA A 180 18.21 4.63 -11.76
N PHE A 181 17.62 4.23 -10.63
CA PHE A 181 18.12 3.14 -9.81
C PHE A 181 18.09 1.79 -10.56
N ALA A 182 17.04 1.50 -11.31
CA ALA A 182 16.93 0.29 -12.13
C ALA A 182 18.00 0.25 -13.23
N ILE A 183 18.25 1.37 -13.91
CA ILE A 183 19.33 1.49 -14.90
C ILE A 183 20.69 1.22 -14.24
N ALA A 184 20.97 1.86 -13.09
CA ALA A 184 22.23 1.64 -12.37
C ALA A 184 22.41 0.15 -11.97
N LEU A 185 21.34 -0.49 -11.50
CA LEU A 185 21.35 -1.91 -11.13
C LEU A 185 21.60 -2.82 -12.36
N LEU A 186 20.96 -2.52 -13.49
CA LEU A 186 21.17 -3.24 -14.75
C LEU A 186 22.61 -3.06 -15.26
N THR A 187 23.16 -1.85 -15.21
CA THR A 187 24.56 -1.60 -15.58
C THR A 187 25.51 -2.38 -14.68
N PHE A 188 25.27 -2.39 -13.36
CA PHE A 188 26.08 -3.18 -12.42
C PHE A 188 25.99 -4.69 -12.70
N ALA A 189 24.78 -5.20 -12.95
CA ALA A 189 24.58 -6.60 -13.31
C ALA A 189 25.29 -6.97 -14.61
N LEU A 190 25.28 -6.08 -15.62
CA LEU A 190 26.01 -6.26 -16.88
C LEU A 190 27.53 -6.33 -16.64
N ILE A 191 28.07 -5.42 -15.83
CA ILE A 191 29.50 -5.44 -15.46
C ILE A 191 29.86 -6.76 -14.79
N LEU A 192 29.07 -7.21 -13.80
CA LEU A 192 29.29 -8.51 -13.14
C LEU A 192 29.22 -9.68 -14.11
N SER A 193 28.37 -9.59 -15.13
CA SER A 193 28.22 -10.63 -16.16
C SER A 193 29.46 -10.69 -17.05
N VAL A 194 29.97 -9.53 -17.49
CA VAL A 194 31.21 -9.42 -18.28
C VAL A 194 32.42 -9.92 -17.49
N LEU A 195 32.47 -9.64 -16.18
CA LEU A 195 33.53 -10.12 -15.28
C LEU A 195 33.39 -11.60 -14.89
N GLY A 196 32.33 -12.29 -15.33
CA GLY A 196 32.05 -13.67 -14.95
C GLY A 196 31.62 -13.87 -13.49
N LEU A 197 31.41 -12.79 -12.73
CA LEU A 197 31.09 -12.81 -11.29
C LEU A 197 29.59 -12.86 -10.99
N PHE A 198 28.73 -12.67 -12.01
CA PHE A 198 27.27 -12.63 -11.82
C PHE A 198 26.71 -13.85 -11.08
N HIS A 199 27.19 -15.05 -11.42
CA HIS A 199 26.72 -16.30 -10.82
C HIS A 199 27.00 -16.36 -9.31
N VAL A 200 28.14 -15.84 -8.84
CA VAL A 200 28.52 -15.81 -7.42
C VAL A 200 27.57 -14.91 -6.64
N VAL A 201 27.33 -13.71 -7.16
CA VAL A 201 26.42 -12.73 -6.54
C VAL A 201 24.98 -13.25 -6.57
N ALA A 202 24.53 -13.79 -7.71
CA ALA A 202 23.20 -14.35 -7.86
C ALA A 202 22.96 -15.53 -6.90
N ALA A 203 23.91 -16.46 -6.77
CA ALA A 203 23.79 -17.58 -5.84
C ALA A 203 23.67 -17.11 -4.38
N THR A 204 24.37 -16.04 -4.02
CA THR A 204 24.33 -15.46 -2.67
C THR A 204 23.00 -14.75 -2.39
N LEU A 205 22.46 -14.03 -3.38
CA LEU A 205 21.24 -13.22 -3.22
C LEU A 205 19.94 -13.98 -3.53
N ALA A 206 20.00 -15.11 -4.24
CA ALA A 206 18.80 -15.83 -4.68
C ALA A 206 17.88 -16.23 -3.52
N ARG A 207 18.43 -16.81 -2.44
CA ARG A 207 17.62 -17.23 -1.29
C ARG A 207 17.07 -16.05 -0.49
N PRO A 208 17.87 -15.05 -0.08
CA PRO A 208 17.35 -13.83 0.55
C PRO A 208 16.26 -13.14 -0.28
N ALA A 209 16.48 -13.00 -1.59
CA ALA A 209 15.50 -12.42 -2.49
C ALA A 209 14.20 -13.23 -2.53
N ALA A 210 14.29 -14.56 -2.66
CA ALA A 210 13.12 -15.43 -2.66
C ALA A 210 12.31 -15.32 -1.35
N VAL A 211 12.97 -15.24 -0.20
CA VAL A 211 12.33 -15.04 1.11
C VAL A 211 11.64 -13.67 1.16
N MET A 212 12.34 -12.60 0.77
CA MET A 212 11.77 -11.24 0.75
C MET A 212 10.55 -11.15 -0.16
N PHE A 213 10.62 -11.67 -1.39
CA PHE A 213 9.48 -11.71 -2.30
C PHE A 213 8.36 -12.63 -1.79
N GLY A 214 8.68 -13.67 -1.01
CA GLY A 214 7.68 -14.51 -0.34
C GLY A 214 6.86 -13.72 0.68
N TYR A 215 7.52 -12.93 1.52
CA TYR A 215 6.86 -12.06 2.49
C TYR A 215 6.04 -10.95 1.82
N LEU A 216 6.58 -10.29 0.79
CA LEU A 216 5.84 -9.31 -0.01
C LEU A 216 4.59 -9.94 -0.65
N GLY A 217 4.75 -11.12 -1.25
CA GLY A 217 3.66 -11.84 -1.88
C GLY A 217 2.55 -12.21 -0.91
N LEU A 218 2.90 -12.65 0.30
CA LEU A 218 1.95 -12.94 1.37
C LEU A 218 1.20 -11.68 1.80
N ALA A 219 1.93 -10.60 2.11
CA ALA A 219 1.33 -9.34 2.53
C ALA A 219 0.39 -8.76 1.45
N PHE A 220 0.78 -8.83 0.17
CA PHE A 220 -0.03 -8.33 -0.94
C PHE A 220 -1.27 -9.20 -1.18
N SER A 221 -1.18 -10.51 -1.04
CA SER A 221 -2.36 -11.39 -1.09
C SER A 221 -3.37 -11.03 0.00
N LEU A 222 -2.91 -10.79 1.23
CA LEU A 222 -3.77 -10.38 2.35
C LEU A 222 -4.37 -9.00 2.12
N ALA A 223 -3.56 -8.04 1.68
CA ALA A 223 -4.01 -6.70 1.29
C ALA A 223 -5.10 -6.76 0.21
N ILE A 224 -4.93 -7.57 -0.83
CA ILE A 224 -5.94 -7.79 -1.87
C ILE A 224 -7.22 -8.37 -1.26
N GLY A 225 -7.13 -9.43 -0.46
CA GLY A 225 -8.31 -10.05 0.16
C GLY A 225 -9.10 -9.07 1.02
N VAL A 226 -8.42 -8.30 1.87
CA VAL A 226 -9.04 -7.28 2.71
C VAL A 226 -9.63 -6.15 1.86
N ASN A 227 -8.90 -5.67 0.86
CA ASN A 227 -9.39 -4.61 -0.03
C ASN A 227 -10.61 -5.07 -0.83
N ILE A 228 -10.69 -6.32 -1.30
CA ILE A 228 -11.89 -6.85 -1.97
C ILE A 228 -13.10 -6.76 -1.04
N PHE A 229 -12.95 -7.19 0.22
CA PHE A 229 -14.01 -7.09 1.21
C PHE A 229 -14.49 -5.64 1.38
N PHE A 230 -13.55 -4.69 1.57
CA PHE A 230 -13.92 -3.28 1.71
C PHE A 230 -14.47 -2.66 0.43
N MET A 231 -14.03 -3.09 -0.76
CA MET A 231 -14.61 -2.64 -2.02
C MET A 231 -16.09 -3.03 -2.14
N VAL A 232 -16.46 -4.24 -1.69
CA VAL A 232 -17.86 -4.67 -1.61
C VAL A 232 -18.65 -3.79 -0.64
N VAL A 233 -18.12 -3.54 0.57
CA VAL A 233 -18.76 -2.68 1.57
C VAL A 233 -18.93 -1.25 1.05
N ILE A 234 -17.90 -0.66 0.46
CA ILE A 234 -17.90 0.69 -0.12
C ILE A 234 -18.95 0.76 -1.24
N SER A 235 -18.95 -0.20 -2.17
CA SER A 235 -19.94 -0.24 -3.27
C SER A 235 -21.37 -0.29 -2.75
N PHE A 236 -21.61 -1.11 -1.72
CA PHE A 236 -22.93 -1.22 -1.09
C PHE A 236 -23.35 0.07 -0.41
N LEU A 237 -22.45 0.71 0.35
CA LEU A 237 -22.72 1.98 1.02
C LEU A 237 -22.99 3.12 0.03
N GLU A 238 -22.20 3.22 -1.03
CA GLU A 238 -22.42 4.23 -2.07
C GLU A 238 -23.75 4.01 -2.79
N TRP A 239 -24.08 2.77 -3.14
CA TRP A 239 -25.38 2.43 -3.73
C TRP A 239 -26.54 2.83 -2.82
N LEU A 240 -26.45 2.50 -1.52
CA LEU A 240 -27.47 2.82 -0.54
C LEU A 240 -27.64 4.35 -0.39
N LEU A 241 -26.54 5.08 -0.25
CA LEU A 241 -26.58 6.54 -0.13
C LEU A 241 -27.11 7.22 -1.39
N SER A 242 -26.74 6.71 -2.56
CA SER A 242 -27.24 7.20 -3.86
C SER A 242 -28.75 7.00 -3.97
N ARG A 243 -29.26 5.84 -3.54
CA ARG A 243 -30.70 5.55 -3.49
C ARG A 243 -31.45 6.46 -2.51
N LEU A 244 -30.89 6.68 -1.33
CA LEU A 244 -31.52 7.52 -0.30
C LEU A 244 -31.56 9.00 -0.69
N LYS A 245 -30.53 9.49 -1.40
CA LYS A 245 -30.44 10.90 -1.83
C LYS A 245 -31.01 11.18 -3.22
N GLY A 246 -31.31 10.14 -4.01
CA GLY A 246 -31.80 10.29 -5.38
C GLY A 246 -30.76 10.90 -6.33
N VAL A 247 -29.47 10.77 -6.03
CA VAL A 247 -28.36 11.31 -6.83
C VAL A 247 -27.31 10.23 -7.05
N SER A 248 -26.54 10.31 -8.14
CA SER A 248 -25.39 9.45 -8.40
C SER A 248 -24.09 10.26 -8.43
N VAL A 249 -22.99 9.64 -8.01
CA VAL A 249 -21.66 10.24 -8.13
C VAL A 249 -21.16 10.03 -9.55
N LEU A 250 -20.84 11.11 -10.26
CA LEU A 250 -20.15 11.06 -11.54
C LEU A 250 -18.66 11.23 -11.28
N TYR A 251 -17.90 10.16 -11.55
CA TYR A 251 -16.45 10.22 -11.54
C TYR A 251 -16.01 10.80 -12.89
N ASN A 252 -15.61 12.09 -12.91
CA ASN A 252 -14.99 12.65 -14.10
C ASN A 252 -13.73 11.85 -14.42
N GLN A 253 -13.72 11.21 -15.59
CA GLN A 253 -12.48 10.80 -16.23
C GLN A 253 -11.69 12.09 -16.48
N ALA A 254 -10.41 12.12 -16.10
CA ALA A 254 -9.54 13.25 -16.44
C ALA A 254 -9.64 13.53 -17.95
N PRO A 255 -9.54 14.79 -18.40
CA PRO A 255 -9.51 15.07 -19.83
C PRO A 255 -8.37 14.27 -20.45
N GLU A 256 -8.67 13.50 -21.50
CA GLU A 256 -7.62 13.00 -22.38
C GLU A 256 -6.82 14.21 -22.87
N ALA A 257 -5.54 14.26 -22.51
CA ALA A 257 -4.55 15.20 -23.02
C ALA A 257 -3.32 14.41 -23.47
#